data_AF-A0A2W5XVF0-F1
#
_entry.id   AF-A0A2W5XVF0-F1
#
_cell.length_a   1.000
_cell.length_b   1.000
_cell.length_c   1.000
_cell.angle_alpha   90.00
_cell.angle_beta   90.00
_cell.angle_gamma   90.00
#
_symmetry.space_group_name_H-M   'P 1'
#
loop_
_entity.id
_entity.type
_entity.pdbx_description
1 polymer ?
#
loop_
_entity_poly.entity_id
_entity_poly.type
_entity_poly.pdbx_seq_one_letter_code
_entity_poly.pdbx_strand_id
1 'polypeptide(L)'
;MTLPAVTLIPESDVTDERVREAFRDIKNALRVPIVNAVFQAYAAVPKFLDLAWRRLRPSILTAQFGLEAAKINRLAESGTSGWSIGDHAALLRARNIGNADLRMMRQIVELFAVVNAKLLILTNAVDAALSGATVGGAGTSGPVHNDDRERNLKEFRGVRLHIVDERDAPPRVRSIYDEIKQAFALPFVPNDYRAMAAYPDWLDIAWKDCRAMFQDLRHKALEREVEGAGHDAVRTLPHRFSLSQYLLESNGLNDAERARLAEINRMFVRALPRLVISGEVCRRGLGQETVW
;
A
#
# COMPACT_ATOMS: atom_id res chain seq x y z
N MET A 1 22.65 10.63 -0.16
CA MET A 1 22.47 9.25 -0.67
C MET A 1 21.57 9.32 -1.89
N THR A 2 21.98 8.73 -3.01
CA THR A 2 21.17 8.62 -4.23
C THR A 2 20.09 7.56 -4.01
N LEU A 3 18.84 7.84 -4.35
CA LEU A 3 17.77 6.82 -4.30
C LEU A 3 18.05 5.77 -5.38
N PRO A 4 17.80 4.47 -5.11
CA PRO A 4 17.98 3.44 -6.12
C PRO A 4 16.98 3.62 -7.27
N ALA A 5 17.42 3.28 -8.48
CA ALA A 5 16.57 3.33 -9.65
C ALA A 5 15.52 2.20 -9.59
N VAL A 6 14.24 2.58 -9.48
CA VAL A 6 13.10 1.67 -9.49
C VAL A 6 12.42 1.73 -10.86
N THR A 7 12.28 0.57 -11.51
CA THR A 7 11.46 0.43 -12.71
C THR A 7 10.10 -0.11 -12.29
N LEU A 8 9.05 0.68 -12.49
CA LEU A 8 7.67 0.22 -12.31
C LEU A 8 7.14 -0.21 -13.68
N ILE A 9 6.51 -1.39 -13.75
CA ILE A 9 5.82 -1.86 -14.95
C ILE A 9 4.30 -1.65 -14.74
N PRO A 10 3.69 -0.61 -15.33
CA PRO A 10 2.25 -0.39 -15.28
C PRO A 10 1.48 -1.53 -15.94
N GLU A 11 0.22 -1.74 -15.54
CA GLU A 11 -0.64 -2.79 -16.12
C GLU A 11 -0.79 -2.66 -17.64
N SER A 12 -0.86 -1.43 -18.16
CA SER A 12 -0.95 -1.13 -19.59
C SER A 12 0.28 -1.57 -20.39
N ASP A 13 1.43 -1.67 -19.73
CA ASP A 13 2.73 -1.87 -20.37
C ASP A 13 3.19 -3.33 -20.24
N VAL A 14 2.40 -4.18 -19.57
CA VAL A 14 2.69 -5.60 -19.40
C VAL A 14 2.53 -6.33 -20.73
N THR A 15 3.64 -6.84 -21.26
CA THR A 15 3.68 -7.68 -22.46
C THR A 15 3.73 -9.17 -22.13
N ASP A 16 4.35 -9.56 -21.01
CA ASP A 16 4.45 -10.95 -20.52
C ASP A 16 3.11 -11.44 -19.94
N GLU A 17 2.56 -12.53 -20.50
CA GLU A 17 1.29 -13.11 -20.04
C GLU A 17 1.35 -13.58 -18.59
N ARG A 18 2.48 -14.11 -18.11
CA ARG A 18 2.61 -14.58 -16.71
C ARG A 18 2.49 -13.42 -15.74
N VAL A 19 3.06 -12.26 -16.09
CA VAL A 19 2.93 -11.03 -15.29
C VAL A 19 1.48 -10.55 -15.32
N ARG A 20 0.81 -10.60 -16.47
CA ARG A 20 -0.60 -10.21 -16.62
C ARG A 20 -1.54 -11.08 -15.79
N GLU A 21 -1.32 -12.40 -15.78
CA GLU A 21 -2.04 -13.35 -14.93
C GLU A 21 -1.79 -13.08 -13.44
N ALA A 22 -0.52 -12.90 -13.05
CA ALA A 22 -0.16 -12.57 -11.68
C ALA A 22 -0.84 -11.27 -11.22
N PHE A 23 -0.82 -10.22 -12.04
CA PHE A 23 -1.49 -8.95 -11.77
C PHE A 23 -2.99 -9.11 -11.54
N ARG A 24 -3.67 -9.92 -12.38
CA ARG A 24 -5.10 -10.22 -12.22
C ARG A 24 -5.38 -10.93 -10.90
N ASP A 25 -4.58 -11.94 -10.55
CA ASP A 25 -4.75 -12.70 -9.31
C ASP A 25 -4.40 -11.87 -8.08
N ILE A 26 -3.38 -11.00 -8.14
CA ILE A 26 -3.04 -10.03 -7.09
C ILE A 26 -4.22 -9.10 -6.80
N LYS A 27 -4.82 -8.51 -7.84
CA LYS A 27 -5.99 -7.64 -7.69
C LYS A 27 -7.18 -8.37 -7.06
N ASN A 28 -7.42 -9.62 -7.46
CA ASN A 28 -8.48 -10.44 -6.89
C ASN A 28 -8.22 -10.80 -5.42
N ALA A 29 -7.00 -11.24 -5.08
CA ALA A 29 -6.64 -11.64 -3.73
C ALA A 29 -6.60 -10.45 -2.76
N LEU A 30 -6.12 -9.29 -3.21
CA LEU A 30 -6.08 -8.07 -2.39
C LEU A 30 -7.42 -7.30 -2.40
N ARG A 31 -8.32 -7.63 -3.32
CA ARG A 31 -9.63 -6.99 -3.57
C ARG A 31 -9.52 -5.52 -3.94
N VAL A 32 -8.63 -5.22 -4.89
CA VAL A 32 -8.35 -3.86 -5.37
C VAL A 32 -8.47 -3.75 -6.88
N PRO A 33 -8.83 -2.58 -7.43
CA PRO A 33 -9.05 -2.39 -8.86
C PRO A 33 -7.75 -2.18 -9.67
N ILE A 34 -6.63 -1.89 -8.98
CA ILE A 34 -5.32 -1.60 -9.58
C ILE A 34 -4.20 -2.45 -8.97
N VAL A 35 -3.12 -2.64 -9.71
CA VAL A 35 -1.89 -3.23 -9.20
C VAL A 35 -1.04 -2.17 -8.51
N ASN A 36 -0.71 -2.39 -7.24
CA ASN A 36 0.08 -1.45 -6.44
C ASN A 36 1.55 -1.40 -6.89
N ALA A 37 2.22 -0.26 -6.66
CA ALA A 37 3.60 -0.01 -7.07
C ALA A 37 4.62 -1.09 -6.62
N VAL A 38 4.39 -1.73 -5.47
CA VAL A 38 5.21 -2.87 -5.00
C VAL A 38 5.28 -3.98 -6.06
N PHE A 39 4.13 -4.40 -6.58
CA PHE A 39 4.06 -5.47 -7.58
C PHE A 39 4.46 -5.00 -8.97
N GLN A 40 4.24 -3.73 -9.30
CA GLN A 40 4.79 -3.13 -10.52
C GLN A 40 6.32 -3.14 -10.52
N ALA A 41 6.94 -2.91 -9.36
CA ALA A 41 8.39 -3.00 -9.20
C ALA A 41 8.88 -4.45 -9.31
N TYR A 42 8.17 -5.41 -8.72
CA TYR A 42 8.51 -6.84 -8.85
C TYR A 42 8.35 -7.36 -10.27
N ALA A 43 7.40 -6.82 -11.04
CA ALA A 43 7.19 -7.18 -12.44
C ALA A 43 8.38 -6.84 -13.35
N ALA A 44 9.27 -5.92 -12.93
CA ALA A 44 10.54 -5.70 -13.63
C ALA A 44 11.47 -6.93 -13.58
N VAL A 45 11.19 -7.88 -12.68
CA VAL A 45 11.84 -9.20 -12.60
C VAL A 45 10.73 -10.28 -12.58
N PRO A 46 10.13 -10.65 -13.73
CA PRO A 46 8.95 -11.52 -13.79
C PRO A 46 9.07 -12.84 -13.01
N LYS A 47 10.24 -13.49 -13.07
CA LYS A 47 10.57 -14.70 -12.30
C LYS A 47 10.44 -14.49 -10.78
N PHE A 48 10.84 -13.32 -10.28
CA PHE A 48 10.71 -12.97 -8.87
C PHE A 48 9.23 -12.76 -8.49
N LEU A 49 8.49 -12.00 -9.29
CA LEU A 49 7.06 -11.76 -9.05
C LEU A 49 6.29 -13.07 -8.94
N ASP A 50 6.48 -13.99 -9.89
CA ASP A 50 5.82 -15.30 -9.90
C ASP A 50 6.17 -16.11 -8.64
N LEU A 51 7.46 -16.20 -8.29
CA LEU A 51 7.93 -16.96 -7.12
C LEU A 51 7.44 -16.39 -5.79
N ALA A 52 7.51 -15.07 -5.63
CA ALA A 52 7.08 -14.39 -4.41
C ALA A 52 5.56 -14.48 -4.28
N TRP A 53 4.82 -14.22 -5.36
CA TRP A 53 3.36 -14.23 -5.35
C TRP A 53 2.80 -15.61 -5.00
N ARG A 54 3.25 -16.68 -5.68
CA ARG A 54 2.79 -18.05 -5.41
C ARG A 54 2.94 -18.47 -3.96
N ARG A 55 3.98 -17.98 -3.27
CA ARG A 55 4.25 -18.31 -1.88
C ARG A 55 3.54 -17.41 -0.87
N LEU A 56 3.31 -16.14 -1.19
CA LEU A 56 2.56 -15.21 -0.33
C LEU A 56 1.06 -15.47 -0.40
N ARG A 57 0.55 -15.81 -1.58
CA ARG A 57 -0.89 -15.95 -1.88
C ARG A 57 -1.66 -16.83 -0.87
N PRO A 58 -1.18 -18.03 -0.45
CA PRO A 58 -1.91 -18.85 0.50
C PRO A 58 -2.23 -18.12 1.80
N SER A 59 -1.27 -17.35 2.34
CA SER A 59 -1.47 -16.54 3.56
C SER A 59 -2.39 -15.35 3.32
N ILE A 60 -2.25 -14.65 2.18
CA ILE A 60 -3.08 -13.49 1.83
C ILE A 60 -4.57 -13.82 1.84
N LEU A 61 -4.93 -15.03 1.41
CA LEU A 61 -6.32 -15.47 1.30
C LEU A 61 -6.94 -15.92 2.64
N THR A 62 -6.22 -15.80 3.75
CA THR A 62 -6.71 -16.20 5.09
C THR A 62 -7.40 -15.04 5.81
N ALA A 63 -8.34 -15.36 6.70
CA ALA A 63 -8.95 -14.38 7.59
C ALA A 63 -7.91 -13.71 8.50
N GLN A 64 -6.93 -14.50 8.97
CA GLN A 64 -5.83 -14.04 9.81
C GLN A 64 -5.06 -12.88 9.16
N PHE A 65 -4.71 -12.97 7.87
CA PHE A 65 -4.05 -11.87 7.17
C PHE A 65 -4.89 -10.58 7.14
N GLY A 66 -6.19 -10.71 6.90
CA GLY A 66 -7.12 -9.57 6.96
C GLY A 66 -7.22 -8.96 8.36
N LEU A 67 -7.24 -9.78 9.41
CA LEU A 67 -7.29 -9.32 10.79
C LEU A 67 -6.02 -8.57 11.20
N GLU A 68 -4.84 -9.04 10.79
CA GLU A 68 -3.58 -8.35 11.05
C GLU A 68 -3.51 -7.00 10.32
N ALA A 69 -3.93 -6.93 9.05
CA ALA A 69 -4.03 -5.65 8.34
C ALA A 69 -5.02 -4.69 9.04
N ALA A 70 -6.14 -5.19 9.54
CA ALA A 70 -7.09 -4.37 10.29
C ALA A 70 -6.54 -3.89 11.65
N LYS A 71 -5.69 -4.67 12.33
CA LYS A 71 -4.99 -4.23 13.54
C LYS A 71 -4.06 -3.06 13.27
N ILE A 72 -3.29 -3.12 12.18
CA ILE A 72 -2.41 -2.02 11.74
C ILE A 72 -3.23 -0.74 11.49
N ASN A 73 -4.38 -0.85 10.82
CA ASN A 73 -5.23 0.32 10.58
C ASN A 73 -5.82 0.90 11.88
N ARG A 74 -6.26 0.06 12.83
CA ARG A 74 -6.74 0.52 14.15
C ARG A 74 -5.64 1.19 14.97
N LEU A 75 -4.39 0.73 14.83
CA LEU A 75 -3.24 1.37 15.46
C LEU A 75 -3.04 2.78 14.90
N ALA A 76 -3.10 2.96 13.58
CA ALA A 76 -3.02 4.29 12.97
C ALA A 76 -4.20 5.19 13.38
N GLU A 77 -5.43 4.67 13.35
CA GLU A 77 -6.62 5.40 13.82
C GLU A 77 -6.47 5.88 15.27
N SER A 78 -6.05 4.98 16.17
CA SER A 78 -5.86 5.32 17.59
C SER A 78 -4.73 6.33 17.77
N GLY A 79 -3.58 6.11 17.10
CA GLY A 79 -2.39 6.95 17.20
C GLY A 79 -2.58 8.35 16.64
N THR A 80 -3.49 8.54 15.69
CA THR A 80 -3.81 9.86 15.12
C THR A 80 -4.97 10.56 15.82
N SER A 81 -5.75 9.90 16.67
CA SER A 81 -6.99 10.44 17.28
C SER A 81 -6.83 11.83 17.92
N GLY A 82 -5.70 12.10 18.58
CA GLY A 82 -5.40 13.38 19.24
C GLY A 82 -4.77 14.44 18.34
N TRP A 83 -4.66 14.19 17.03
CA TRP A 83 -4.08 15.16 16.08
C TRP A 83 -5.16 16.13 15.58
N SER A 84 -4.77 17.39 15.47
CA SER A 84 -5.59 18.44 14.84
C SER A 84 -5.52 18.28 13.34
N ILE A 85 -6.62 17.85 12.73
CA ILE A 85 -6.78 17.65 11.29
C ILE A 85 -7.90 18.56 10.81
N GLY A 86 -7.70 19.24 9.69
CA GLY A 86 -8.72 20.13 9.12
C GLY A 86 -9.95 19.35 8.65
N ASP A 87 -11.11 19.99 8.64
CA ASP A 87 -12.30 19.44 7.98
C ASP A 87 -12.17 19.60 6.46
N HIS A 88 -11.57 18.61 5.80
CA HIS A 88 -11.34 18.60 4.36
C HIS A 88 -12.68 18.65 3.62
N ALA A 89 -13.70 17.95 4.12
CA ALA A 89 -15.01 17.94 3.50
C ALA A 89 -15.66 19.33 3.51
N ALA A 90 -15.58 20.08 4.61
CA ALA A 90 -16.06 21.47 4.67
C ALA A 90 -15.28 22.38 3.70
N LEU A 91 -13.94 22.27 3.69
CA LEU A 91 -13.10 23.06 2.77
C LEU A 91 -13.38 22.76 1.29
N LEU A 92 -13.65 21.50 0.96
CA LEU A 92 -14.02 21.08 -0.39
C LEU A 92 -15.42 21.55 -0.79
N ARG A 93 -16.40 21.48 0.13
CA ARG A 93 -17.74 22.05 -0.11
C ARG A 93 -17.70 23.56 -0.35
N ALA A 94 -16.85 24.28 0.38
CA ALA A 94 -16.62 25.71 0.15
C ALA A 94 -16.03 26.01 -1.24
N ARG A 95 -15.45 25.02 -1.92
CA ARG A 95 -14.98 25.07 -3.32
C ARG A 95 -16.00 24.48 -4.30
N ASN A 96 -17.25 24.33 -3.90
CA ASN A 96 -18.35 23.78 -4.68
C ASN A 96 -18.15 22.30 -5.10
N ILE A 97 -17.34 21.53 -4.37
CA ILE A 97 -17.24 20.08 -4.59
C ILE A 97 -18.49 19.39 -4.05
N GLY A 98 -19.14 18.59 -4.90
CA GLY A 98 -20.40 17.93 -4.59
C GLY A 98 -20.25 16.70 -3.68
N ASN A 99 -21.36 16.26 -3.08
CA ASN A 99 -21.38 15.08 -2.21
C ASN A 99 -21.01 13.77 -2.95
N ALA A 100 -21.27 13.67 -4.25
CA ALA A 100 -20.88 12.51 -5.05
C ALA A 100 -19.35 12.37 -5.13
N ASP A 101 -18.64 13.48 -5.37
CA ASP A 101 -17.18 13.48 -5.38
C ASP A 101 -16.61 13.21 -4.00
N LEU A 102 -17.17 13.82 -2.94
CA LEU A 102 -16.75 13.52 -1.56
C LEU A 102 -16.90 12.03 -1.20
N ARG A 103 -17.98 11.38 -1.64
CA ARG A 103 -18.14 9.93 -1.48
C ARG A 103 -17.04 9.16 -2.21
N MET A 104 -16.73 9.54 -3.45
CA MET A 104 -15.66 8.91 -4.20
C MET A 104 -14.29 9.09 -3.52
N MET A 105 -13.98 10.29 -3.02
CA MET A 105 -12.75 10.55 -2.26
C MET A 105 -12.66 9.67 -1.02
N ARG A 106 -13.76 9.49 -0.27
CA ARG A 106 -13.79 8.57 0.89
C ARG A 106 -13.52 7.13 0.49
N GLN A 107 -14.13 6.65 -0.60
CA GLN A 107 -13.86 5.30 -1.13
C GLN A 107 -12.40 5.12 -1.54
N ILE A 108 -11.80 6.13 -2.18
CA ILE A 108 -10.38 6.13 -2.55
C ILE A 108 -9.50 6.00 -1.30
N VAL A 109 -9.70 6.84 -0.28
CA VAL A 109 -8.90 6.77 0.94
C VAL A 109 -9.08 5.43 1.65
N GLU A 110 -10.30 4.95 1.75
CA GLU A 110 -10.60 3.70 2.45
C GLU A 110 -9.95 2.50 1.77
N LEU A 111 -9.97 2.46 0.43
CA LEU A 111 -9.26 1.47 -0.39
C LEU A 111 -7.77 1.47 -0.06
N PHE A 112 -7.15 2.65 -0.09
CA PHE A 112 -5.71 2.77 0.11
C PHE A 112 -5.28 2.48 1.56
N ALA A 113 -6.07 2.92 2.55
CA ALA A 113 -5.84 2.57 3.95
C ALA A 113 -5.85 1.04 4.16
N VAL A 114 -6.81 0.34 3.54
CA VAL A 114 -6.88 -1.13 3.63
C VAL A 114 -5.71 -1.79 2.91
N VAL A 115 -5.40 -1.38 1.68
CA VAL A 115 -4.35 -2.06 0.89
C VAL A 115 -2.95 -1.76 1.43
N ASN A 116 -2.67 -0.56 1.92
CA ASN A 116 -1.33 -0.21 2.43
C ASN A 116 -0.95 -1.03 3.66
N ALA A 117 -1.88 -1.28 4.58
CA ALA A 117 -1.64 -2.18 5.70
C ALA A 117 -1.33 -3.61 5.24
N LYS A 118 -2.04 -4.11 4.22
CA LYS A 118 -1.74 -5.42 3.60
C LYS A 118 -0.35 -5.41 2.96
N LEU A 119 -0.02 -4.37 2.19
CA LEU A 119 1.28 -4.23 1.54
C LEU A 119 2.41 -4.17 2.56
N LEU A 120 2.23 -3.50 3.70
CA LEU A 120 3.23 -3.43 4.77
C LEU A 120 3.60 -4.82 5.28
N ILE A 121 2.61 -5.69 5.52
CA ILE A 121 2.87 -7.08 5.93
C ILE A 121 3.63 -7.82 4.83
N LEU A 122 3.22 -7.67 3.57
CA LEU A 122 3.83 -8.37 2.44
C LEU A 122 5.28 -7.94 2.19
N THR A 123 5.58 -6.65 2.23
CA THR A 123 6.94 -6.15 2.03
C THR A 123 7.85 -6.55 3.18
N ASN A 124 7.34 -6.60 4.42
CA ASN A 124 8.10 -7.13 5.56
C ASN A 124 8.37 -8.64 5.43
N ALA A 125 7.40 -9.42 4.95
CA ALA A 125 7.61 -10.85 4.69
C ALA A 125 8.67 -11.07 3.62
N VAL A 126 8.60 -10.32 2.51
CA VAL A 126 9.59 -10.34 1.42
C VAL A 126 10.97 -9.90 1.92
N ASP A 127 11.04 -8.86 2.76
CA ASP A 127 12.32 -8.36 3.28
C ASP A 127 13.03 -9.41 4.13
N ALA A 128 12.30 -10.02 5.06
CA ALA A 128 12.80 -11.08 5.90
C ALA A 128 13.26 -12.28 5.06
N ALA A 129 12.47 -12.69 4.06
CA ALA A 129 12.81 -13.81 3.20
C ALA A 129 14.02 -13.56 2.30
N LEU A 130 14.15 -12.35 1.73
CA LEU A 130 15.34 -11.94 0.96
C LEU A 130 16.59 -11.84 1.84
N SER A 131 16.41 -11.60 3.14
CA SER A 131 17.48 -11.64 4.15
C SER A 131 17.78 -13.06 4.65
N GLY A 132 17.18 -14.09 4.04
CA GLY A 132 17.44 -15.50 4.35
C GLY A 132 16.55 -16.09 5.46
N ALA A 133 15.64 -15.31 6.04
CA ALA A 133 14.72 -15.82 7.06
C ALA A 133 13.60 -16.67 6.44
N THR A 134 13.05 -17.59 7.24
CA THR A 134 11.74 -18.19 6.98
C THR A 134 10.74 -17.56 7.95
N VAL A 135 9.62 -17.07 7.43
CA VAL A 135 8.58 -16.40 8.21
C VAL A 135 7.24 -17.12 8.08
N GLY A 136 6.30 -16.82 8.98
CA GLY A 136 5.00 -17.47 9.03
C GLY A 136 5.06 -18.96 9.44
N GLY A 137 3.95 -19.66 9.24
CA GLY A 137 3.76 -21.06 9.63
C GLY A 137 3.35 -21.26 11.08
N ALA A 138 3.09 -20.19 11.82
CA ALA A 138 2.61 -20.22 13.20
C ALA A 138 1.17 -19.69 13.34
N GLY A 139 0.63 -19.06 12.29
CA GLY A 139 -0.75 -18.58 12.25
C GLY A 139 -1.76 -19.70 12.01
N THR A 140 -3.01 -19.42 12.33
CA THR A 140 -4.13 -20.29 11.96
C THR A 140 -4.70 -19.81 10.61
N SER A 141 -4.96 -20.74 9.68
CA SER A 141 -5.63 -20.37 8.42
C SER A 141 -7.08 -19.88 8.64
N GLY A 142 -7.60 -20.03 9.86
CA GLY A 142 -9.01 -19.85 10.23
C GLY A 142 -9.88 -21.04 9.78
N PRO A 143 -11.14 -21.14 10.22
CA PRO A 143 -12.08 -22.11 9.63
C PRO A 143 -12.21 -21.85 8.12
N VAL A 144 -12.16 -22.92 7.32
CA VAL A 144 -12.41 -22.89 5.88
C VAL A 144 -13.92 -22.75 5.67
N HIS A 145 -14.46 -21.56 5.92
CA HIS A 145 -15.83 -21.23 5.52
C HIS A 145 -15.74 -20.45 4.22
N ASN A 146 -16.09 -21.13 3.12
CA ASN A 146 -16.19 -20.53 1.80
C ASN A 146 -17.13 -19.31 1.79
N ASP A 147 -18.07 -19.21 2.75
CA ASP A 147 -19.01 -18.10 2.89
C ASP A 147 -18.55 -16.96 3.84
N ASP A 148 -17.73 -17.22 4.87
CA ASP A 148 -17.29 -16.17 5.81
C ASP A 148 -16.11 -15.34 5.31
N ARG A 149 -15.42 -15.82 4.27
CA ARG A 149 -14.45 -15.02 3.50
C ARG A 149 -15.09 -13.76 2.89
N GLU A 150 -16.41 -13.74 2.69
CA GLU A 150 -17.11 -12.66 2.01
C GLU A 150 -17.64 -11.59 2.96
N ARG A 151 -18.00 -11.92 4.21
CA ARG A 151 -18.80 -11.03 5.06
C ARG A 151 -18.06 -9.87 5.73
N ASN A 152 -16.74 -9.95 5.91
CA ASN A 152 -15.99 -8.93 6.68
C ASN A 152 -14.77 -8.33 5.97
N LEU A 153 -14.47 -8.74 4.74
CA LEU A 153 -13.36 -8.16 3.95
C LEU A 153 -13.91 -7.13 2.98
N LYS A 154 -13.52 -5.86 3.17
CA LYS A 154 -13.90 -4.76 2.27
C LYS A 154 -13.51 -5.09 0.83
N GLU A 155 -14.46 -4.88 -0.08
CA GLU A 155 -14.34 -5.16 -1.51
C GLU A 155 -14.24 -3.84 -2.27
N PHE A 156 -13.14 -3.62 -2.99
CA PHE A 156 -12.89 -2.38 -3.72
C PHE A 156 -12.70 -2.57 -5.22
N ARG A 157 -12.82 -3.79 -5.76
CA ARG A 157 -12.65 -4.02 -7.21
C ARG A 157 -13.63 -3.23 -8.07
N GLY A 158 -14.78 -2.84 -7.51
CA GLY A 158 -15.77 -1.97 -8.17
C GLY A 158 -15.46 -0.47 -8.12
N VAL A 159 -14.48 -0.02 -7.33
CA VAL A 159 -14.12 1.40 -7.22
C VAL A 159 -13.46 1.85 -8.51
N ARG A 160 -13.98 2.91 -9.11
CA ARG A 160 -13.43 3.50 -10.34
C ARG A 160 -12.33 4.48 -9.98
N LEU A 161 -11.08 4.07 -10.15
CA LEU A 161 -9.91 4.92 -9.95
C LEU A 161 -9.48 5.59 -11.25
N HIS A 162 -9.32 6.91 -11.21
CA HIS A 162 -8.56 7.65 -12.22
C HIS A 162 -7.17 7.95 -11.66
N ILE A 163 -6.14 7.37 -12.27
CA ILE A 163 -4.74 7.53 -11.85
C ILE A 163 -4.10 8.59 -12.75
N VAL A 164 -3.73 9.73 -12.16
CA VAL A 164 -3.04 10.79 -12.89
C VAL A 164 -1.54 10.43 -12.97
N ASP A 165 -1.02 10.27 -14.18
CA ASP A 165 0.41 10.01 -14.40
C ASP A 165 1.27 11.24 -14.05
N GLU A 166 2.49 11.00 -13.59
CA GLU A 166 3.44 12.09 -13.27
C GLU A 166 3.75 12.95 -14.50
N ARG A 167 3.80 12.33 -15.69
CA ARG A 167 4.09 13.01 -16.95
C ARG A 167 2.94 13.92 -17.40
N ASP A 168 1.71 13.50 -17.13
CA ASP A 168 0.48 14.17 -17.56
C ASP A 168 -0.07 15.13 -16.49
N ALA A 169 0.45 15.07 -15.27
CA ALA A 169 0.00 15.90 -14.16
C ALA A 169 0.15 17.40 -14.49
N PRO A 170 -0.85 18.25 -14.19
CA PRO A 170 -0.75 19.70 -14.41
C PRO A 170 0.31 20.33 -13.48
N PRO A 171 0.84 21.54 -13.79
CA PRO A 171 1.93 22.17 -13.03
C PRO A 171 1.72 22.20 -11.50
N ARG A 172 0.50 22.52 -11.06
CA ARG A 172 0.10 22.53 -9.64
C ARG A 172 0.31 21.17 -8.97
N VAL A 173 -0.15 20.09 -9.62
CA VAL A 173 -0.03 18.72 -9.11
C VAL A 173 1.42 18.25 -9.15
N ARG A 174 2.19 18.59 -10.19
CA ARG A 174 3.62 18.23 -10.29
C ARG A 174 4.44 18.77 -9.13
N SER A 175 4.19 20.01 -8.70
CA SER A 175 4.87 20.58 -7.52
C SER A 175 4.62 19.74 -6.26
N ILE A 176 3.38 19.28 -6.06
CA ILE A 176 3.02 18.44 -4.90
C ILE A 176 3.62 17.05 -5.04
N TYR A 177 3.65 16.48 -6.24
CA TYR A 177 4.29 15.20 -6.52
C TYR A 177 5.78 15.20 -6.17
N ASP A 178 6.50 16.29 -6.48
CA ASP A 178 7.91 16.41 -6.12
C ASP A 178 8.11 16.48 -4.61
N GLU A 179 7.25 17.20 -3.88
CA GLU A 179 7.26 17.19 -2.42
C GLU A 179 6.95 15.81 -1.83
N ILE A 180 5.98 15.08 -2.39
CA ILE A 180 5.62 13.72 -1.97
C ILE A 180 6.80 12.77 -2.17
N LYS A 181 7.44 12.79 -3.34
CA LYS A 181 8.63 11.96 -3.63
C LYS A 181 9.74 12.19 -2.61
N GLN A 182 10.02 13.46 -2.29
CA GLN A 182 11.01 13.82 -1.28
C GLN A 182 10.60 13.34 0.12
N ALA A 183 9.35 13.58 0.52
CA ALA A 183 8.86 13.21 1.83
C ALA A 183 8.84 11.70 2.07
N PHE A 184 8.53 10.88 1.06
CA PHE A 184 8.55 9.42 1.17
C PHE A 184 9.90 8.80 0.83
N ALA A 185 10.88 9.59 0.39
CA ALA A 185 12.15 9.11 -0.15
C ALA A 185 11.95 8.06 -1.27
N LEU A 186 11.00 8.35 -2.18
CA LEU A 186 10.67 7.52 -3.33
C LEU A 186 10.99 8.26 -4.64
N PRO A 187 11.46 7.56 -5.69
CA PRO A 187 11.71 8.16 -6.99
C PRO A 187 10.43 8.29 -7.85
N PHE A 188 9.28 7.91 -7.31
CA PHE A 188 7.96 7.96 -7.95
C PHE A 188 6.88 8.33 -6.92
N VAL A 189 5.72 8.76 -7.40
CA VAL A 189 4.57 9.11 -6.56
C VAL A 189 3.73 7.88 -6.24
N PRO A 190 3.43 7.58 -4.96
CA PRO A 190 2.54 6.49 -4.57
C PRO A 190 1.16 6.57 -5.24
N ASN A 191 0.58 5.41 -5.55
CA ASN A 191 -0.72 5.31 -6.25
C ASN A 191 -1.85 6.06 -5.52
N ASP A 192 -1.76 6.15 -4.20
CA ASP A 192 -2.64 6.90 -3.31
C ASP A 192 -2.79 8.35 -3.79
N TYR A 193 -1.66 9.05 -3.88
CA TYR A 193 -1.61 10.45 -4.27
C TYR A 193 -1.89 10.63 -5.76
N ARG A 194 -1.55 9.65 -6.60
CA ARG A 194 -1.92 9.65 -8.01
C ARG A 194 -3.42 9.52 -8.24
N ALA A 195 -4.12 8.79 -7.37
CA ALA A 195 -5.57 8.72 -7.38
C ALA A 195 -6.20 10.02 -6.82
N MET A 196 -5.62 10.57 -5.75
CA MET A 196 -6.06 11.85 -5.18
C MET A 196 -5.90 13.01 -6.17
N ALA A 197 -4.89 12.97 -7.03
CA ALA A 197 -4.64 13.98 -8.04
C ALA A 197 -5.75 14.13 -9.09
N ALA A 198 -6.66 13.15 -9.21
CA ALA A 198 -7.90 13.30 -9.98
C ALA A 198 -8.80 14.43 -9.39
N TYR A 199 -8.56 14.80 -8.14
CA TYR A 199 -9.19 15.89 -7.41
C TYR A 199 -8.12 16.84 -6.85
N PRO A 200 -7.52 17.73 -7.67
CA PRO A 200 -6.38 18.56 -7.25
C PRO A 200 -6.63 19.39 -5.99
N ASP A 201 -7.85 19.91 -5.82
CA ASP A 201 -8.21 20.67 -4.62
C ASP A 201 -8.17 19.83 -3.34
N TRP A 202 -8.51 18.55 -3.43
CA TRP A 202 -8.40 17.62 -2.32
C TRP A 202 -6.96 17.22 -2.08
N LEU A 203 -6.20 16.92 -3.14
CA LEU A 203 -4.76 16.64 -3.02
C LEU A 203 -4.03 17.76 -2.26
N ASP A 204 -4.28 19.02 -2.62
CA ASP A 204 -3.69 20.19 -1.94
C ASP A 204 -4.04 20.24 -0.44
N ILE A 205 -5.32 20.08 -0.10
CA ILE A 205 -5.80 20.14 1.29
C ILE A 205 -5.18 19.01 2.11
N ALA A 206 -5.31 17.78 1.61
CA ALA A 206 -4.84 16.60 2.30
C ALA A 206 -3.32 16.58 2.45
N TRP A 207 -2.59 16.96 1.39
CA TRP A 207 -1.14 17.02 1.44
C TRP A 207 -0.62 18.04 2.46
N LYS A 208 -1.29 19.19 2.58
CA LYS A 208 -0.93 20.20 3.59
C LYS A 208 -0.96 19.62 5.01
N ASP A 209 -2.02 18.88 5.36
CA ASP A 209 -2.14 18.26 6.68
C ASP A 209 -1.14 17.12 6.87
N CYS A 210 -0.97 16.22 5.88
CA CYS A 210 0.04 15.17 5.94
C CYS A 210 1.46 15.73 6.13
N ARG A 211 1.83 16.75 5.36
CA ARG A 211 3.15 17.38 5.43
C ARG A 211 3.40 18.04 6.78
N ALA A 212 2.39 18.71 7.35
CA ALA A 212 2.48 19.29 8.69
C ALA A 212 2.73 18.20 9.74
N MET A 213 2.05 17.05 9.61
CA MET A 213 2.23 15.93 10.54
C MET A 213 3.61 15.28 10.51
N PHE A 214 4.28 15.25 9.35
CA PHE A 214 5.62 14.65 9.25
C PHE A 214 6.69 15.37 10.08
N GLN A 215 6.41 16.60 10.54
CA GLN A 215 7.29 17.36 11.43
C GLN A 215 7.04 17.05 12.92
N ASP A 216 5.97 16.33 13.26
CA ASP A 216 5.62 15.98 14.65
C ASP A 216 6.42 14.76 15.14
N LEU A 217 6.99 14.84 16.36
CA LEU A 217 7.69 13.71 16.98
C LEU A 217 6.76 12.52 17.25
N ARG A 218 5.48 12.77 17.54
CA ARG A 218 4.44 11.73 17.70
C ARG A 218 4.24 10.94 16.42
N HIS A 219 4.40 11.57 15.26
CA HIS A 219 4.33 10.90 13.97
C HIS A 219 5.46 9.88 13.81
N LYS A 220 6.70 10.26 14.17
CA LYS A 220 7.85 9.33 14.09
C LYS A 220 7.72 8.15 15.05
N ALA A 221 7.16 8.36 16.23
CA ALA A 221 6.86 7.28 17.17
C ALA A 221 5.81 6.32 16.58
N LEU A 222 4.71 6.85 16.06
CA LEU A 222 3.66 6.07 15.43
C LEU A 222 4.14 5.31 14.17
N GLU A 223 5.01 5.91 13.36
CA GLU A 223 5.65 5.20 12.22
C GLU A 223 6.35 3.92 12.68
N ARG A 224 7.12 3.98 13.78
CA ARG A 224 7.82 2.81 14.33
C ARG A 224 6.87 1.77 14.90
N GLU A 225 5.79 2.20 15.54
CA GLU A 225 4.77 1.28 16.06
C GLU A 225 4.04 0.57 14.91
N VAL A 226 3.69 1.28 13.85
CA VAL A 226 3.07 0.72 12.64
C VAL A 226 4.03 -0.23 11.93
N GLU A 227 5.31 0.13 11.79
CA GLU A 227 6.35 -0.73 11.25
C GLU A 227 6.51 -2.02 12.08
N GLY A 228 6.58 -1.89 13.41
CA GLY A 228 6.64 -3.01 14.35
C GLY A 228 5.44 -3.95 14.22
N ALA A 229 4.22 -3.40 14.13
CA ALA A 229 3.02 -4.19 13.90
C ALA A 229 3.07 -4.96 12.56
N GLY A 230 3.69 -4.38 11.53
CA GLY A 230 3.98 -5.07 10.27
C GLY A 230 4.92 -6.26 10.45
N HIS A 231 6.01 -6.10 11.20
CA HIS A 231 6.92 -7.20 11.54
C HIS A 231 6.26 -8.30 12.36
N ASP A 232 5.44 -7.95 13.34
CA ASP A 232 4.73 -8.92 14.18
C ASP A 232 3.70 -9.72 13.38
N ALA A 233 2.96 -9.06 12.49
CA ALA A 233 1.99 -9.69 11.60
C ALA A 233 2.64 -10.75 10.68
N VAL A 234 3.88 -10.53 10.25
CA VAL A 234 4.63 -11.50 9.43
C VAL A 234 4.87 -12.83 10.18
N ARG A 235 5.06 -12.78 11.50
CA ARG A 235 5.27 -13.98 12.34
C ARG A 235 3.99 -14.80 12.50
N THR A 236 2.83 -14.15 12.40
CA THR A 236 1.50 -14.78 12.56
C THR A 236 0.89 -15.23 11.23
N LEU A 237 1.64 -15.16 10.12
CA LEU A 237 1.17 -15.66 8.84
C LEU A 237 0.91 -17.19 8.92
N PRO A 238 -0.22 -17.69 8.40
CA PRO A 238 -0.56 -19.11 8.52
C PRO A 238 0.35 -20.05 7.72
N HIS A 239 0.79 -19.64 6.54
CA HIS A 239 1.66 -20.45 5.69
C HIS A 239 3.11 -19.95 5.77
N ARG A 240 4.05 -20.90 5.80
CA ARG A 240 5.48 -20.59 5.77
C ARG A 240 5.83 -19.91 4.45
N PHE A 241 6.60 -18.83 4.55
CA PHE A 241 7.15 -18.08 3.43
C PHE A 241 8.67 -18.02 3.56
N SER A 242 9.37 -18.49 2.53
CA SER A 242 10.82 -18.37 2.41
C SER A 242 11.21 -18.18 0.95
N LEU A 243 12.31 -17.44 0.75
CA LEU A 243 12.94 -17.22 -0.54
C LEU A 243 14.43 -17.56 -0.41
N SER A 244 14.72 -18.83 -0.10
CA SER A 244 16.10 -19.26 0.14
C SER A 244 17.00 -18.91 -1.05
N GLN A 245 18.28 -18.68 -0.77
CA GLN A 245 19.26 -18.37 -1.81
C GLN A 245 19.26 -19.42 -2.92
N TYR A 246 19.30 -20.71 -2.56
CA TYR A 246 19.21 -21.82 -3.50
C TYR A 246 17.96 -21.77 -4.39
N LEU A 247 16.80 -21.44 -3.81
CA LEU A 247 15.56 -21.33 -4.56
C LEU A 247 15.61 -20.19 -5.58
N LEU A 248 16.12 -19.02 -5.18
CA LEU A 248 16.24 -17.88 -6.08
C LEU A 248 17.25 -18.16 -7.20
N GLU A 249 18.39 -18.75 -6.88
CA GLU A 249 19.44 -19.13 -7.85
C GLU A 249 18.98 -20.22 -8.82
N SER A 250 18.31 -21.27 -8.33
CA SER A 250 17.75 -22.34 -9.18
C SER A 250 16.64 -21.85 -10.11
N ASN A 251 16.05 -20.68 -9.84
CA ASN A 251 15.12 -20.00 -10.73
C ASN A 251 15.79 -18.86 -11.52
N GLY A 252 17.11 -18.83 -11.56
CA GLY A 252 17.90 -17.95 -12.39
C GLY A 252 18.05 -16.53 -11.87
N LEU A 253 17.76 -16.24 -10.59
CA LEU A 253 18.03 -14.92 -9.99
C LEU A 253 19.47 -14.86 -9.49
N ASN A 254 20.30 -14.03 -10.12
CA ASN A 254 21.68 -13.82 -9.71
C ASN A 254 21.80 -12.87 -8.49
N ASP A 255 22.98 -12.81 -7.90
CA ASP A 255 23.26 -12.06 -6.67
C ASP A 255 22.96 -10.56 -6.80
N ALA A 256 23.29 -9.97 -7.95
CA ALA A 256 23.05 -8.56 -8.23
C ALA A 256 21.55 -8.25 -8.34
N GLU A 257 20.76 -9.11 -9.00
CA GLU A 257 19.31 -9.00 -9.07
C GLU A 257 18.69 -9.12 -7.68
N ARG A 258 19.14 -10.08 -6.86
CA ARG A 258 18.64 -10.28 -5.49
C ARG A 258 18.96 -9.08 -4.59
N ALA A 259 20.18 -8.56 -4.65
CA ALA A 259 20.59 -7.38 -3.90
C ALA A 259 19.75 -6.15 -4.28
N ARG A 260 19.52 -5.94 -5.58
CA ARG A 260 18.66 -4.87 -6.09
C ARG A 260 17.21 -5.02 -5.65
N LEU A 261 16.64 -6.22 -5.71
CA LEU A 261 15.28 -6.50 -5.23
C LEU A 261 15.15 -6.23 -3.73
N ALA A 262 16.13 -6.62 -2.93
CA ALA A 262 16.15 -6.33 -1.49
C ALA A 262 16.21 -4.82 -1.22
N GLU A 263 17.01 -4.07 -1.98
CA GLU A 263 17.07 -2.61 -1.85
C GLU A 263 15.73 -1.94 -2.21
N ILE A 264 15.14 -2.33 -3.34
CA ILE A 264 13.82 -1.85 -3.79
C ILE A 264 12.75 -2.18 -2.75
N ASN A 265 12.68 -3.42 -2.26
CA ASN A 265 11.71 -3.82 -1.25
C ASN A 265 11.87 -3.02 0.05
N ARG A 266 13.11 -2.80 0.53
CA ARG A 266 13.36 -1.99 1.72
C ARG A 266 12.88 -0.55 1.59
N MET A 267 12.84 0.02 0.38
CA MET A 267 12.22 1.34 0.20
C MET A 267 10.73 1.32 0.51
N PHE A 268 10.02 0.29 0.03
CA PHE A 268 8.59 0.13 0.31
C PHE A 268 8.35 -0.13 1.80
N VAL A 269 9.16 -1.00 2.44
CA VAL A 269 9.11 -1.23 3.90
C VAL A 269 9.20 0.09 4.66
N ARG A 270 10.13 0.99 4.29
CA ARG A 270 10.27 2.30 4.94
C ARG A 270 9.14 3.29 4.63
N ALA A 271 8.57 3.23 3.43
CA ALA A 271 7.54 4.20 3.01
C ALA A 271 6.14 3.85 3.51
N LEU A 272 5.82 2.56 3.63
CA LEU A 272 4.46 2.08 3.91
C LEU A 272 3.89 2.49 5.28
N PRO A 273 4.64 2.52 6.40
CA PRO A 273 4.11 2.99 7.68
C PRO A 273 3.59 4.42 7.60
N ARG A 274 4.34 5.29 6.92
CA ARG A 274 3.93 6.67 6.66
C ARG A 274 2.72 6.74 5.73
N LEU A 275 2.61 5.86 4.73
CA LEU A 275 1.43 5.82 3.84
C LEU A 275 0.17 5.39 4.60
N VAL A 276 0.28 4.40 5.48
CA VAL A 276 -0.83 3.96 6.36
C VAL A 276 -1.32 5.13 7.23
N ILE A 277 -0.40 5.84 7.88
CA ILE A 277 -0.74 7.00 8.74
C ILE A 277 -1.32 8.15 7.90
N SER A 278 -0.75 8.43 6.72
CA SER A 278 -1.25 9.49 5.83
C SER A 278 -2.66 9.20 5.35
N GLY A 279 -2.96 7.95 5.00
CA GLY A 279 -4.31 7.51 4.63
C GLY A 279 -5.31 7.76 5.75
N GLU A 280 -4.92 7.49 7.00
CA GLU A 280 -5.76 7.78 8.16
C GLU A 280 -5.99 9.28 8.36
N VAL A 281 -4.97 10.12 8.17
CA VAL A 281 -5.11 11.58 8.23
C VAL A 281 -6.13 12.07 7.18
N CYS A 282 -6.01 11.61 5.94
CA CYS A 282 -6.97 11.92 4.87
C CYS A 282 -8.38 11.44 5.21
N ARG A 283 -8.51 10.25 5.82
CA ARG A 283 -9.80 9.66 6.19
C ARG A 283 -10.50 10.51 7.25
N ARG A 284 -9.77 10.92 8.29
CA ARG A 284 -10.29 11.81 9.34
C ARG A 284 -10.70 13.16 8.77
N GLY A 285 -9.89 13.73 7.88
CA GLY A 285 -10.20 15.02 7.25
C GLY A 285 -11.47 15.00 6.39
N LEU A 286 -11.74 13.90 5.68
CA LEU A 286 -12.99 13.76 4.90
C LEU A 286 -14.21 13.42 5.76
N GLY A 287 -14.00 12.95 6.99
CA GLY A 287 -15.04 12.49 7.91
C GLY A 287 -15.83 11.29 7.39
N GLN A 288 -16.78 10.82 8.20
CA GLN A 288 -17.76 9.82 7.79
C GLN A 288 -18.90 10.46 6.99
N GLU A 289 -19.57 9.68 6.15
CA GLU A 289 -20.82 10.15 5.53
C GLU A 289 -21.89 10.29 6.61
N THR A 290 -22.36 11.51 6.85
CA THR A 290 -23.52 11.75 7.71
C THR A 290 -24.76 11.37 6.92
N VAL A 291 -25.39 10.26 7.28
CA VAL A 291 -26.70 9.88 6.75
C VAL A 291 -27.71 10.82 7.39
N TRP A 292 -28.26 11.75 6.60
CA TRP A 292 -29.39 12.59 6.99
C TRP A 292 -30.66 12.05 6.33
#